data_AF-A0AAX3ZVT7-F1
#
_entry.id   AF-A0AAX3ZVT7-F1
#
_cell.length_a   1.000
_cell.length_b   1.000
_cell.length_c   1.000
_cell.angle_alpha   90.00
_cell.angle_beta   90.00
_cell.angle_gamma   90.00
#
_symmetry.space_group_name_H-M   'P 1'
#
loop_
_entity.id
_entity.type
_entity.pdbx_description
1 polymer ?
#
loop_
_entity_poly.entity_id
_entity_poly.type
_entity_poly.pdbx_seq_one_letter_code
_entity_poly.pdbx_strand_id
1 'polypeptide(L)' 'MSVTTMTLRVPDDIAPSIRAAASEAGLSVNAYVVRAARRAATLDAAKQLATLGLGDDLAGEGDAL' A
#
# COMPACT_ATOMS: atom_id res chain seq x y z
N MET A 1 18.71 11.57 0.29
CA MET A 1 17.39 10.95 0.11
C MET A 1 16.42 12.04 -0.31
N SER A 2 15.91 12.00 -1.55
CA SER A 2 14.99 13.02 -2.04
C SER A 2 13.58 12.71 -1.57
N VAL A 3 12.88 13.70 -1.01
CA VAL A 3 11.49 13.60 -0.55
C VAL A 3 10.63 14.46 -1.45
N THR A 4 9.57 13.88 -2.02
CA THR A 4 8.56 14.61 -2.79
C THR A 4 7.34 14.83 -1.91
N THR A 5 6.83 16.07 -1.87
CA THR A 5 5.61 16.41 -1.12
C THR A 5 4.43 16.46 -2.07
N MET A 6 3.31 15.85 -1.67
CA MET A 6 2.06 15.82 -2.43
C MET A 6 0.87 16.00 -1.48
N THR A 7 -0.24 16.51 -1.99
CA THR A 7 -1.49 16.66 -1.23
C THR A 7 -2.53 15.69 -1.77
N LEU A 8 -3.09 14.85 -0.89
CA LEU A 8 -4.15 13.91 -1.20
C LEU A 8 -5.47 14.42 -0.61
N ARG A 9 -6.53 14.48 -1.43
CA ARG A 9 -7.89 14.68 -0.92
C ARG A 9 -8.49 13.33 -0.57
N VAL A 10 -9.02 13.22 0.64
CA VAL A 10 -9.68 12.02 1.17
C VAL A 10 -11.09 12.42 1.59
N PRO A 11 -12.11 11.57 1.36
CA PRO A 11 -13.44 11.82 1.90
C PRO A 11 -13.42 12.01 3.42
N ASP A 12 -14.18 13.00 3.90
CA ASP A 12 -14.19 13.39 5.32
C ASP A 12 -14.72 12.29 6.24
N ASP A 13 -15.54 11.38 5.72
CA ASP A 13 -16.06 10.22 6.45
C ASP A 13 -14.99 9.15 6.70
N ILE A 14 -13.97 9.07 5.83
CA ILE A 14 -12.89 8.06 5.90
C ILE A 14 -11.65 8.62 6.60
N ALA A 15 -11.41 9.94 6.56
CA ALA A 15 -10.24 10.54 7.18
C ALA A 15 -10.07 10.18 8.69
N PRO A 16 -11.13 10.11 9.52
CA PRO A 16 -11.02 9.66 10.91
C PRO A 16 -10.55 8.22 11.05
N SER A 17 -11.04 7.30 10.21
CA SER A 17 -10.67 5.88 10.29
C SER A 17 -9.21 5.64 9.90
N ILE A 18 -8.69 6.38 8.91
CA ILE A 18 -7.26 6.33 8.54
C ILE A 18 -6.39 6.81 9.70
N ARG A 19 -6.78 7.91 10.37
CA ARG A 19 -6.04 8.44 11.53
C ARG A 19 -6.06 7.46 12.70
N ALA A 20 -7.21 6.84 12.98
CA ALA A 20 -7.34 5.83 14.02
C ALA A 20 -6.44 4.62 13.74
N ALA A 21 -6.50 4.06 12.52
CA ALA A 21 -5.69 2.91 12.13
C ALA A 21 -4.17 3.22 12.15
N ALA A 22 -3.78 4.43 11.76
CA ALA A 22 -2.39 4.87 11.90
C ALA A 22 -1.95 4.91 13.36
N SER A 23 -2.80 5.45 14.25
CA SER A 23 -2.55 5.50 15.70
C SER A 23 -2.46 4.11 16.32
N GLU A 24 -3.37 3.19 15.98
CA GLU A 24 -3.35 1.80 16.44
C GLU A 24 -2.09 1.06 15.99
N ALA A 25 -1.59 1.36 14.80
CA ALA A 25 -0.34 0.82 14.29
C ALA A 25 0.91 1.50 14.88
N GLY A 26 0.77 2.55 15.71
CA GLY A 26 1.88 3.33 16.24
C GLY A 26 2.64 4.12 15.17
N LEU A 27 1.98 4.48 14.06
CA LEU A 27 2.58 5.14 12.90
C LEU A 27 2.05 6.56 12.73
N SER A 28 2.86 7.42 12.09
CA SER A 28 2.33 8.67 11.54
C SER A 28 1.38 8.37 10.38
N VAL A 29 0.43 9.27 10.11
CA VAL A 29 -0.51 9.12 8.98
C VAL A 29 0.24 8.96 7.65
N ASN A 30 1.31 9.73 7.43
CA ASN A 30 2.15 9.59 6.23
C ASN A 30 2.80 8.19 6.15
N ALA A 31 3.40 7.70 7.24
CA ALA A 31 4.02 6.37 7.25
C ALA A 31 3.00 5.26 6.99
N TYR A 32 1.81 5.38 7.59
CA TYR A 32 0.70 4.46 7.37
C TYR A 32 0.22 4.48 5.90
N VAL A 33 -0.01 5.66 5.32
CA VAL A 33 -0.45 5.82 3.92
C VAL A 33 0.62 5.32 2.95
N VAL A 34 1.90 5.59 3.17
CA VAL A 34 3.00 5.09 2.35
C VAL A 34 3.07 3.55 2.42
N ARG A 35 2.91 2.96 3.61
CA ARG A 35 2.85 1.49 3.78
C ARG A 35 1.66 0.90 3.02
N ALA A 36 0.48 1.51 3.14
CA ALA A 36 -0.71 1.06 2.42
C ALA A 36 -0.54 1.16 0.89
N ALA A 37 0.01 2.27 0.40
CA ALA A 37 0.28 2.47 -1.03
C ALA A 37 1.27 1.44 -1.58
N ARG A 38 2.33 1.12 -0.83
CA ARG A 38 3.29 0.06 -1.21
C ARG A 38 2.59 -1.30 -1.30
N ARG A 39 1.79 -1.66 -0.29
CA ARG A 39 1.03 -2.92 -0.30
C ARG A 39 0.05 -2.98 -1.48
N ALA A 40 -0.62 -1.89 -1.79
CA ALA A 40 -1.52 -1.81 -2.93
C ALA A 40 -0.77 -2.00 -4.26
N ALA A 41 0.39 -1.36 -4.43
CA ALA A 41 1.24 -1.54 -5.61
C ALA A 41 1.73 -2.99 -5.77
N THR A 42 2.13 -3.64 -4.67
CA THR A 42 2.51 -5.07 -4.67
C THR A 42 1.34 -5.96 -5.10
N LEU A 43 0.14 -5.72 -4.55
CA LEU A 43 -1.05 -6.48 -4.91
C LEU A 43 -1.46 -6.25 -6.37
N ASP A 44 -1.34 -5.02 -6.87
CA ASP A 44 -1.64 -4.71 -8.26
C ASP A 44 -0.65 -5.41 -9.20
N ALA A 45 0.65 -5.36 -8.90
CA ALA A 45 1.67 -6.10 -9.64
C ALA A 45 1.39 -7.62 -9.63
N ALA A 46 1.05 -8.19 -8.48
CA ALA A 46 0.69 -9.61 -8.37
C ALA A 46 -0.53 -9.96 -9.24
N LYS A 47 -1.56 -9.12 -9.27
CA LYS A 47 -2.73 -9.30 -10.14
C LYS A 47 -2.39 -9.21 -11.61
N GLN A 48 -1.54 -8.27 -12.01
CA GLN A 48 -1.07 -8.14 -13.39
C GLN A 48 -0.30 -9.39 -13.82
N LEU A 49 0.60 -9.90 -12.97
CA LEU A 49 1.36 -11.11 -13.21
C LEU A 49 0.46 -12.36 -13.32
N ALA A 50 -0.52 -12.49 -12.43
CA ALA A 50 -1.53 -13.55 -12.51
C ALA A 50 -2.35 -13.47 -13.80
N THR A 51 -2.68 -12.26 -14.26
CA THR A 51 -3.41 -12.04 -15.53
C THR A 51 -2.58 -12.45 -16.75
N LEU A 52 -1.25 -12.34 -16.68
CA LEU A 52 -0.32 -12.79 -17.72
C LEU A 52 -0.07 -14.31 -17.70
N GLY A 53 -0.67 -15.06 -16.76
CA GLY A 53 -0.47 -16.51 -16.63
C GLY A 53 0.88 -16.90 -16.03
N LEU A 54 1.65 -15.94 -15.51
CA LEU A 54 3.00 -16.13 -14.95
C LEU A 54 2.96 -16.53 -13.46
N GLY A 55 1.77 -16.79 -12.90
CA GLY A 55 1.60 -17.10 -11.48
C GLY A 55 2.39 -18.32 -10.99
N ASP A 56 2.54 -19.35 -11.83
CA ASP A 56 3.35 -20.55 -11.51
C ASP A 56 4.86 -20.32 -11.73
N ASP A 57 5.26 -19.44 -12.65
CA ASP A 57 6.67 -19.16 -12.95
C ASP A 57 7.35 -18.25 -11.90
N LEU A 58 6.57 -17.61 -11.03
CA LEU A 58 7.06 -16.67 -10.01
C LEU A 58 7.45 -17.33 -8.68
N ALA A 59 7.35 -18.66 -8.56
CA ALA A 59 7.95 -19.49 -7.50
C ALA A 59 7.97 -18.88 -6.07
N GLY A 60 6.90 -18.22 -5.64
CA GLY A 60 6.80 -17.65 -4.30
C GLY A 60 7.58 -16.34 -4.04
N GLU A 61 8.11 -15.67 -5.07
CA GLU A 61 8.86 -14.40 -4.92
C GLU A 61 8.03 -13.25 -4.31
N GLY A 62 6.70 -13.38 -4.26
CA GLY A 62 5.80 -12.40 -3.66
C GLY A 62 5.39 -12.66 -2.20
N ASP A 63 5.77 -13.80 -1.60
CA ASP A 63 5.27 -14.24 -0.29
C ASP A 63 6.02 -13.61 0.91
N ALA A 64 7.07 -12.84 0.63
CA ALA A 64 7.94 -12.21 1.63
C ALA A 64 7.66 -10.70 1.87
N LEU A 65 6.55 -10.17 1.38
CA LEU A 65 6.15 -8.74 1.54
C LEU A 65 4.93 -8.56 2.46
#